data_AF-A0AA35LLN9-F1
#
_entry.id   AF-A0AA35LLN9-F1
#
_cell.length_a   1.000
_cell.length_b   1.000
_cell.length_c   1.000
_cell.angle_alpha   90.00
_cell.angle_beta   90.00
_cell.angle_gamma   90.00
#
_symmetry.space_group_name_H-M   'P 1'
#
loop_
_entity.id
_entity.type
_entity.pdbx_description
1 polymer ?
#
loop_
_entity_poly.entity_id
_entity_poly.type
_entity_poly.pdbx_seq_one_letter_code
_entity_poly.pdbx_strand_id
1 'polypeptide(L)'
;MQDQAVKAHEMFVEHLNKKHNSKYQKAPGEVTHIMVENTMGRIYHMNSVLVKAECGKDQAEGDAEICEIPLDAKKWECKGEVVQLYGIDTPYIHAEDCTEYQGPAVILKSSSATPSDEEEGTPYV
;
A
#
# COMPACT_ATOMS: atom_id res chain seq x y z
N MET A 1 -10.76 8.05 12.81
CA MET A 1 -11.62 7.03 12.19
C MET A 1 -10.93 6.57 10.91
N GLN A 2 -10.38 5.35 10.87
CA GLN A 2 -9.83 4.80 9.62
C GLN A 2 -10.97 4.50 8.64
N ASP A 3 -10.81 4.93 7.40
CA ASP A 3 -11.74 4.67 6.30
C ASP A 3 -11.89 3.15 6.07
N GLN A 4 -13.11 2.65 5.93
CA GLN A 4 -13.36 1.22 5.71
C GLN A 4 -12.74 0.72 4.40
N ALA A 5 -12.59 1.60 3.40
CA ALA A 5 -11.88 1.28 2.18
C ALA A 5 -10.39 0.96 2.44
N VAL A 6 -9.76 1.67 3.37
CA VAL A 6 -8.36 1.40 3.77
C VAL A 6 -8.25 0.05 4.46
N LYS A 7 -9.20 -0.30 5.33
CA LYS A 7 -9.22 -1.62 6.00
C LYS A 7 -9.42 -2.77 5.02
N ALA A 8 -10.31 -2.60 4.03
CA ALA A 8 -10.47 -3.57 2.95
C ALA A 8 -9.17 -3.73 2.15
N HIS A 9 -8.45 -2.63 1.91
CA HIS A 9 -7.16 -2.66 1.24
C HIS A 9 -6.09 -3.40 2.04
N GLU A 10 -5.96 -3.11 3.33
CA GLU A 10 -5.02 -3.79 4.23
C GLU A 10 -5.29 -5.30 4.28
N MET A 11 -6.56 -5.70 4.40
CA MET A 11 -6.97 -7.10 4.38
C MET A 11 -6.58 -7.82 3.09
N PHE A 12 -6.77 -7.17 1.93
CA PHE A 12 -6.38 -7.72 0.64
C PHE A 12 -4.87 -7.91 0.53
N VAL A 13 -4.07 -6.91 0.92
CA VAL A 13 -2.60 -7.03 0.91
C VAL A 13 -2.12 -8.12 1.87
N GLU A 14 -2.73 -8.21 3.06
CA GLU A 14 -2.41 -9.27 4.02
C GLU A 14 -2.75 -10.66 3.47
N HIS A 15 -3.88 -10.79 2.75
CA HIS A 15 -4.25 -12.03 2.07
C HIS A 15 -3.20 -12.44 1.02
N LEU A 16 -2.78 -11.50 0.16
CA LEU A 16 -1.74 -11.75 -0.84
C LEU A 16 -0.41 -12.16 -0.20
N ASN A 17 -0.03 -11.51 0.90
CA ASN A 17 1.19 -11.82 1.63
C ASN A 17 1.19 -13.25 2.17
N LYS A 18 0.07 -13.66 2.78
CA LYS A 18 -0.12 -15.03 3.26
C LYS A 18 -0.13 -16.04 2.12
N LYS A 19 -0.89 -15.76 1.05
CA LYS A 19 -1.06 -16.68 -0.08
C LYS A 19 0.25 -16.93 -0.84
N HIS A 20 1.04 -15.89 -1.07
CA HIS A 20 2.28 -15.98 -1.85
C HIS A 20 3.54 -16.14 -0.99
N ASN A 21 3.40 -16.33 0.33
CA ASN A 21 4.49 -16.33 1.29
C ASN A 21 5.52 -15.22 0.99
N SER A 22 5.00 -14.00 0.82
CA SER A 22 5.74 -12.83 0.34
C SER A 22 5.36 -11.60 1.17
N LYS A 23 6.11 -10.51 0.98
CA LYS A 23 5.88 -9.23 1.66
C LYS A 23 5.63 -8.14 0.62
N TYR A 24 4.41 -8.07 0.12
CA TYR A 24 3.93 -6.97 -0.70
C TYR A 24 3.65 -5.74 0.16
N GLN A 25 4.04 -4.58 -0.39
CA GLN A 25 3.74 -3.26 0.14
C GLN A 25 3.20 -2.37 -0.98
N LYS A 26 2.49 -1.29 -0.62
CA LYS A 26 2.08 -0.27 -1.60
C LYS A 26 3.31 0.33 -2.27
N ALA A 27 3.29 0.44 -3.60
CA ALA A 27 4.35 1.10 -4.33
C ALA A 27 4.38 2.61 -3.99
N PRO A 28 5.55 3.17 -3.62
CA PRO A 28 5.66 4.59 -3.29
C PRO A 28 5.27 5.48 -4.48
N GLY A 29 4.41 6.47 -4.22
CA GLY A 29 3.94 7.41 -5.24
C GLY A 29 2.82 6.90 -6.15
N GLU A 30 2.44 5.62 -6.04
CA GLU A 30 1.32 5.05 -6.78
C GLU A 30 0.01 5.25 -6.01
N VAL A 31 -1.06 5.59 -6.74
CA VAL A 31 -2.39 5.77 -6.16
C VAL A 31 -3.11 4.43 -6.17
N THR A 32 -3.67 4.05 -5.02
CA THR A 32 -4.63 2.94 -4.95
C THR A 32 -6.01 3.46 -5.30
N HIS A 33 -6.64 2.84 -6.29
CA HIS A 33 -8.01 3.13 -6.66
C HIS A 33 -8.94 2.14 -5.95
N ILE A 34 -9.93 2.67 -5.22
CA ILE A 34 -10.95 1.85 -4.55
C ILE A 34 -12.31 2.39 -4.96
N MET A 35 -13.10 1.55 -5.62
CA MET A 35 -14.50 1.81 -5.93
C MET A 35 -15.36 0.99 -4.98
N VAL A 36 -16.44 1.61 -4.48
CA VAL A 36 -17.34 0.96 -3.52
C VAL A 36 -18.71 0.83 -4.17
N GLU A 37 -19.19 -0.41 -4.30
CA GLU A 37 -20.55 -0.72 -4.68
C GLU A 37 -21.37 -1.04 -3.42
N ASN A 38 -22.56 -0.44 -3.31
CA ASN A 38 -23.49 -0.67 -2.19
C ASN A 38 -24.76 -1.33 -2.71
N THR A 39 -24.87 -2.66 -2.58
CA THR A 39 -26.06 -3.43 -2.96
C THR A 39 -26.59 -4.22 -1.77
N MET A 40 -26.25 -5.51 -1.66
CA MET A 40 -26.56 -6.39 -0.51
C MET A 40 -25.52 -6.28 0.63
N GLY A 41 -24.59 -5.34 0.48
CA GLY A 41 -23.44 -5.13 1.32
C GLY A 41 -22.57 -4.03 0.71
N ARG A 42 -21.30 -3.97 1.14
CA ARG A 42 -20.25 -3.16 0.52
C ARG A 42 -19.30 -4.06 -0.24
N ILE A 43 -19.14 -3.81 -1.53
CA ILE A 43 -18.15 -4.47 -2.37
C ILE A 43 -17.07 -3.44 -2.68
N TYR A 44 -15.83 -3.71 -2.28
CA TYR A 44 -14.67 -2.87 -2.54
C TYR A 44 -13.92 -3.45 -3.73
N HIS A 45 -14.04 -2.80 -4.88
CA HIS A 45 -13.23 -3.10 -6.05
C HIS A 45 -11.95 -2.28 -5.94
N MET A 46 -10.83 -2.97 -5.88
CA MET A 46 -9.55 -2.37 -5.63
C MET A 46 -8.62 -2.58 -6.83
N ASN A 47 -7.86 -1.55 -7.15
CA ASN A 47 -6.70 -1.64 -8.01
C ASN A 47 -5.52 -0.95 -7.32
N SER A 48 -4.46 -1.70 -7.05
CA SER A 48 -3.29 -1.23 -6.32
C SER A 48 -2.01 -1.73 -6.98
N VAL A 49 -1.06 -0.83 -7.19
CA VAL A 49 0.30 -1.22 -7.56
C VAL A 49 1.07 -1.55 -6.29
N LEU A 50 1.51 -2.80 -6.20
CA LEU A 50 2.28 -3.34 -5.09
C LEU A 50 3.72 -3.61 -5.53
N VAL A 51 4.62 -3.59 -4.57
CA VAL A 51 6.02 -4.00 -4.73
C VAL A 51 6.32 -5.10 -3.74
N LYS A 52 7.13 -6.07 -4.16
CA LYS A 52 7.65 -7.08 -3.23
C LYS A 52 8.83 -6.46 -2.48
N ALA A 53 8.66 -6.26 -1.18
CA ALA A 53 9.72 -5.78 -0.31
C ALA A 53 10.58 -6.95 0.19
N GLU A 54 11.86 -6.67 0.40
CA GLU A 54 12.79 -7.62 1.00
C GLU A 54 12.97 -7.23 2.47
N CYS A 55 12.46 -8.06 3.37
CA CYS A 55 12.65 -7.88 4.81
C CYS A 55 13.87 -8.69 5.24
N GLY A 56 14.78 -8.10 6.01
CA GLY A 56 15.95 -8.81 6.54
C GLY A 56 15.54 -10.02 7.39
N LYS A 57 16.32 -11.10 7.34
CA LYS A 57 16.02 -12.40 7.98
C LYS A 57 15.87 -12.35 9.51
N ASP A 58 16.26 -11.24 10.16
CA ASP A 58 16.24 -11.08 11.62
C ASP A 58 15.09 -10.18 12.14
N GLN A 59 14.14 -9.77 11.30
CA GLN A 59 12.96 -9.04 11.75
C GLN A 59 11.90 -10.02 12.29
N ALA A 60 11.66 -9.95 13.59
CA ALA A 60 10.64 -10.73 14.27
C ALA A 60 9.25 -10.51 13.65
N GLU A 61 8.45 -11.57 13.59
CA GLU A 61 7.02 -11.52 13.26
C GLU A 61 6.29 -10.62 14.26
N GLY A 62 6.19 -9.31 13.97
CA GLY A 62 5.53 -8.37 14.87
C GLY A 62 5.74 -6.91 14.53
N ASP A 63 6.87 -6.54 13.94
CA ASP A 63 7.12 -5.17 13.51
C ASP A 63 6.57 -4.97 12.09
N ALA A 64 5.37 -4.39 12.02
CA ALA A 64 5.01 -3.61 10.84
C ALA A 64 5.92 -2.37 10.81
N GLU A 65 6.44 -2.02 9.64
CA GLU A 65 7.32 -0.88 9.37
C GLU A 65 8.80 -1.20 9.68
N ILE A 66 9.72 -1.38 8.74
CA ILE A 66 9.88 -0.87 7.37
C ILE A 66 10.72 -1.94 6.65
N CYS A 67 10.17 -2.65 5.66
CA CYS A 67 11.04 -3.43 4.77
C CYS A 67 11.49 -2.53 3.63
N GLU A 68 12.79 -2.58 3.32
CA GLU A 68 13.35 -1.78 2.24
C GLU A 68 12.76 -2.23 0.90
N ILE A 69 12.33 -1.26 0.11
CA ILE A 69 11.86 -1.49 -1.25
C ILE A 69 13.06 -1.23 -2.16
N PRO A 70 13.64 -2.26 -2.80
CA PRO A 70 14.74 -2.05 -3.73
C PRO A 70 14.30 -1.14 -4.89
N LEU A 71 15.23 -0.32 -5.41
CA LEU A 71 14.93 0.60 -6.52
C LEU A 71 14.51 -0.15 -7.81
N ASP A 72 15.02 -1.37 -7.98
CA ASP A 72 14.70 -2.31 -9.05
C ASP A 72 13.58 -3.30 -8.67
N ALA A 73 12.87 -3.07 -7.56
CA ALA A 73 11.77 -3.91 -7.15
C ALA A 73 10.71 -4.02 -8.26
N LYS A 74 10.38 -5.26 -8.62
CA LYS A 74 9.30 -5.55 -9.55
C LYS A 74 7.97 -5.04 -8.97
N LYS A 75 7.25 -4.27 -9.79
CA LYS A 75 5.91 -3.81 -9.51
C LYS A 75 4.89 -4.84 -9.97
N TRP A 76 3.79 -4.93 -9.25
CA TRP A 76 2.66 -5.80 -9.53
C TRP A 76 1.39 -4.97 -9.48
N GLU A 77 0.64 -4.94 -10.57
CA GLU A 77 -0.72 -4.39 -10.55
C GLU A 77 -1.64 -5.49 -10.01
N CYS A 78 -2.23 -5.24 -8.84
CA CYS A 78 -3.12 -6.17 -8.16
C CYS A 78 -4.53 -5.60 -8.10
N LYS A 79 -5.46 -6.34 -8.71
CA LYS A 79 -6.89 -6.10 -8.67
C LYS A 79 -7.52 -7.07 -7.69
N GLY A 80 -8.45 -6.57 -6.88
CA GLY A 80 -9.08 -7.37 -5.84
C GLY A 80 -10.51 -6.93 -5.58
N GLU A 81 -11.34 -7.86 -5.12
CA GLU A 81 -12.70 -7.60 -4.68
C GLU A 81 -12.89 -8.09 -3.25
N VAL A 82 -13.15 -7.15 -2.33
CA VAL A 82 -13.47 -7.46 -0.93
C VAL A 82 -14.95 -7.26 -0.73
N VAL A 83 -15.65 -8.30 -0.28
CA VAL A 83 -17.10 -8.26 -0.06
C VAL A 83 -17.39 -8.25 1.43
N GLN A 84 -18.18 -7.27 1.87
CA GLN A 84 -18.75 -7.18 3.22
C GLN A 84 -20.28 -7.18 3.09
N LEU A 85 -20.93 -8.33 3.32
CA LEU A 85 -22.39 -8.44 3.27
C LEU A 85 -23.04 -7.87 4.54
N TYR A 86 -24.23 -7.30 4.42
CA TYR A 86 -24.99 -6.88 5.59
C TYR A 86 -25.44 -8.09 6.41
N GLY A 87 -25.19 -8.06 7.73
CA GLY A 87 -25.52 -9.17 8.64
C GLY A 87 -24.49 -10.30 8.65
N ILE A 88 -23.41 -10.20 7.87
CA ILE A 88 -22.23 -11.05 8.00
C ILE A 88 -21.08 -10.16 8.46
N ASP A 89 -20.58 -10.42 9.66
CA ASP A 89 -19.56 -9.55 10.27
C ASP A 89 -18.18 -9.72 9.63
N THR A 90 -17.92 -10.86 8.99
CA THR A 90 -16.61 -11.17 8.41
C THR A 90 -16.60 -10.86 6.90
N PRO A 91 -15.83 -9.86 6.44
CA PRO A 91 -15.58 -9.66 5.01
C PRO A 91 -14.69 -10.76 4.45
N TYR A 92 -14.74 -10.96 3.13
CA TYR A 92 -13.93 -11.96 2.43
C TYR A 92 -13.44 -11.47 1.07
N ILE A 93 -12.35 -12.08 0.58
CA ILE A 93 -11.84 -11.84 -0.77
C ILE A 93 -12.66 -12.67 -1.76
N HIS A 94 -13.39 -12.01 -2.66
CA HIS A 94 -14.20 -12.66 -3.68
C HIS A 94 -13.38 -13.00 -4.93
N ALA A 95 -12.55 -12.06 -5.37
CA ALA A 95 -11.72 -12.18 -6.55
C ALA A 95 -10.38 -11.47 -6.35
N GLU A 96 -9.35 -11.99 -7.02
CA GLU A 96 -8.04 -11.36 -7.07
C GLU A 96 -7.31 -11.72 -8.37
N ASP A 97 -6.56 -10.77 -8.88
CA ASP A 97 -5.66 -10.94 -10.02
C ASP A 97 -4.45 -10.02 -9.83
N CYS A 98 -3.24 -10.58 -9.94
CA CYS A 98 -2.00 -9.83 -9.80
C CYS A 98 -1.09 -10.13 -10.98
N THR A 99 -0.72 -9.09 -11.72
CA THR A 99 0.14 -9.22 -12.90
C THR A 99 1.39 -8.35 -12.73
N GLU A 100 2.54 -8.86 -13.17
CA GLU A 100 3.78 -8.07 -13.19
C GLU A 100 3.57 -6.84 -14.08
N TYR A 101 3.78 -5.67 -13.49
CA TYR A 101 3.53 -4.38 -14.11
C TYR A 101 4.85 -3.71 -14.48
N GLN A 102 5.07 -3.48 -15.78
CA GLN A 102 6.20 -2.69 -16.27
C GLN A 102 5.85 -1.19 -16.20
N GLY A 103 5.81 -0.67 -14.98
CA GLY A 103 5.61 0.75 -14.70
C GLY A 103 6.92 1.56 -14.67
N PRO A 104 6.83 2.89 -14.54
CA PRO A 104 8.01 3.72 -14.27
C PRO A 104 8.71 3.27 -12.97
N ALA A 105 10.03 3.39 -12.90
CA ALA A 105 10.81 3.02 -11.71
C ALA A 105 10.30 3.75 -10.45
N VAL A 106 10.50 3.14 -9.27
CA VAL A 106 10.15 3.76 -7.99
C VAL A 106 11.08 4.97 -7.78
N ILE A 107 10.53 6.18 -7.90
CA ILE A 107 11.27 7.40 -7.54
C ILE A 107 11.09 7.61 -6.04
N LEU A 108 12.05 7.14 -5.23
CA LEU A 108 12.16 7.62 -3.86
C LEU A 108 12.46 9.11 -3.92
N LYS A 109 11.53 9.96 -3.44
CA LYS A 109 11.87 11.36 -3.16
C LYS A 109 12.94 11.33 -2.07
N SER A 110 14.20 11.48 -2.44
CA SER A 110 15.26 11.81 -1.50
C SER A 110 14.90 13.15 -0.88
N SER A 111 14.52 13.15 0.40
CA SER A 111 14.49 14.36 1.22
C SER A 111 15.93 14.86 1.38
N SER A 112 16.48 15.53 0.36
CA SER A 112 17.67 16.35 0.52
C SER A 112 17.20 17.74 0.96
N ALA A 113 17.05 17.93 2.27
CA ALA A 113 17.04 19.26 2.85
C ALA A 113 17.40 19.18 4.34
N THR A 114 18.69 19.28 4.63
CA THR A 114 19.21 19.88 5.88
C THR A 114 20.54 20.56 5.54
N PRO A 115 20.95 21.65 6.24
CA PRO A 115 20.51 22.10 7.57
C PRO A 115 20.02 23.55 7.64
N SER A 116 19.57 23.91 8.85
CA SER A 116 19.21 25.23 9.34
C SER A 116 20.27 26.31 9.08
N ASP A 117 19.84 27.49 8.65
CA ASP A 117 20.52 28.76 8.95
C ASP A 117 19.47 29.68 9.59
N GLU A 118 19.58 29.83 10.91
CA GLU A 118 19.16 31.05 11.58
C GLU A 118 20.19 32.12 11.19
N GLU A 119 19.81 33.11 10.38
CA GLU A 119 20.44 34.42 10.52
C GLU A 119 19.44 35.57 10.32
N GLU A 120 19.38 36.33 11.39
CA GLU A 120 18.77 37.62 11.66
C GLU A 120 19.05 38.68 10.58
N GLY A 121 18.05 39.49 10.20
CA GLY A 121 18.28 40.58 9.24
C GLY A 121 17.05 41.47 9.02
N THR A 122 17.01 42.57 9.76
CA THR A 122 15.98 43.63 9.73
C THR A 122 15.74 44.28 8.36
N PRO A 123 14.52 44.77 8.05
CA PRO A 123 14.33 45.71 6.94
C PRO A 123 14.49 47.17 7.38
N TYR A 124 15.56 47.85 6.92
CA TYR A 124 15.55 49.29 6.57
C TYR A 124 14.78 49.42 5.22
N VAL A 125 14.03 50.46 4.85
CA VAL A 125 14.14 51.93 4.97
C VAL A 125 12.72 52.53 5.00
#